data_AF-A0A6L9W6X4-F1
#
_entry.id   AF-A0A6L9W6X4-F1
#
_cell.length_a   1.000
_cell.length_b   1.000
_cell.length_c   1.000
_cell.angle_alpha   90.00
_cell.angle_beta   90.00
_cell.angle_gamma   90.00
#
_symmetry.space_group_name_H-M   'P 1'
#
loop_
_entity.id
_entity.type
_entity.pdbx_description
1 polymer ?
#
loop_
_entity_poly.entity_id
_entity_poly.type
_entity_poly.pdbx_seq_one_letter_code
_entity_poly.pdbx_strand_id
1 'polypeptide(L)' 'MAELPGEDFLVLPPMPLATGQLLEPDGSGPPVRITKLEFVVSTEDGEELRIPLVERHGAWWAP' A
#
# COMPACT_ATOMS: atom_id res chain seq x y z
N MET A 1 10.34 26.21 8.80
CA MET A 1 10.31 24.76 8.58
C MET A 1 9.73 24.15 9.82
N ALA A 2 8.59 23.46 9.73
CA ALA A 2 8.08 22.70 10.87
C ALA A 2 9.00 21.50 11.07
N GLU A 3 9.47 21.30 12.31
CA GLU A 3 10.13 20.06 12.71
C GLU A 3 9.15 18.91 12.45
N LEU A 4 9.55 17.94 11.61
CA LEU A 4 8.77 16.73 11.40
C LEU A 4 8.74 15.98 12.74
N PRO A 5 7.56 15.52 13.20
CA PRO A 5 7.48 14.73 14.42
C PRO A 5 8.33 13.46 14.24
N GLY A 6 8.99 13.06 15.32
CA GLY A 6 10.19 12.21 15.37
C GLY A 6 10.13 10.88 14.63
N GLU A 7 11.28 10.22 14.58
CA GLU A 7 11.70 9.05 13.79
C GLU A 7 10.83 7.77 13.91
N ASP A 8 9.62 7.86 14.46
CA ASP A 8 8.72 6.76 14.84
C ASP A 8 7.52 6.54 13.88
N PHE A 9 7.44 7.25 12.75
CA PHE A 9 6.35 7.07 11.78
C PHE A 9 6.75 6.12 10.64
N LEU A 10 5.89 5.15 10.35
CA LEU A 10 6.00 4.34 9.13
C LEU A 10 5.81 5.24 7.89
N VAL A 11 6.92 5.58 7.24
CA VAL A 11 6.91 6.28 5.95
C VAL A 11 7.10 5.26 4.84
N LEU A 12 6.16 5.24 3.90
CA LEU A 12 6.19 4.35 2.76
C LEU A 12 6.60 5.14 1.51
N PRO A 13 7.35 4.53 0.57
CA PRO A 13 7.54 5.15 -0.74
C PRO A 13 6.18 5.36 -1.42
N PRO A 14 6.05 6.29 -2.38
CA PRO A 14 4.81 6.47 -3.11
C PRO A 14 4.34 5.16 -3.74
N MET A 15 3.17 4.68 -3.30
CA MET A 15 2.59 3.44 -3.79
C MET A 15 1.57 3.74 -4.89
N PRO A 16 1.62 3.04 -6.04
CA PRO A 16 0.64 3.23 -7.09
C PRO A 16 -0.69 2.57 -6.72
N LEU A 17 -1.77 3.35 -6.75
CA LEU A 17 -3.06 2.97 -6.14
C LEU A 17 -3.86 1.94 -6.94
N ALA A 18 -3.74 2.03 -8.26
CA ALA A 18 -4.29 1.08 -9.23
C ALA A 18 -3.36 1.12 -10.45
N THR A 19 -2.48 0.13 -10.56
CA THR A 19 -1.45 0.12 -11.62
C THR A 19 -1.97 -0.44 -12.94
N GLY A 20 -3.09 -1.16 -12.93
CA GLY A 20 -3.51 -1.99 -14.07
C GLY A 20 -2.53 -3.14 -14.39
N GLN A 21 -1.44 -3.26 -13.61
CA GLN A 21 -0.43 -4.30 -13.75
C GLN A 21 -0.99 -5.64 -13.28
N LEU A 22 -0.31 -6.70 -13.70
CA LEU A 22 -0.66 -8.06 -13.36
C LEU A 22 0.12 -8.49 -12.12
N LEU A 23 -0.60 -9.05 -11.15
CA LEU A 23 -0.07 -9.78 -10.01
C LEU A 23 -0.01 -11.26 -10.39
N GLU A 24 1.15 -11.89 -10.23
CA GLU A 24 1.28 -13.34 -10.31
C GLU A 24 0.96 -13.91 -8.92
N PRO A 25 -0.16 -14.62 -8.76
CA PRO A 25 -0.51 -15.18 -7.45
C PRO A 25 0.46 -16.30 -7.09
N ASP A 26 0.74 -16.46 -5.79
CA ASP A 26 1.54 -17.58 -5.27
C ASP A 26 0.80 -18.91 -5.54
N GLY A 27 1.08 -19.53 -6.69
CA GLY A 27 0.39 -20.74 -7.18
C GLY A 27 0.42 -20.86 -8.71
N SER A 28 -0.44 -21.71 -9.27
CA SER A 28 -0.51 -21.98 -10.72
C SER A 28 -1.66 -21.26 -11.43
N GLY A 29 -2.11 -20.13 -10.91
CA GLY A 29 -3.17 -19.31 -11.52
C GLY A 29 -2.64 -18.40 -12.64
N PRO A 30 -3.48 -18.02 -13.62
CA PRO A 30 -3.12 -16.96 -14.56
C PRO A 30 -2.92 -15.63 -13.81
N PRO A 31 -2.06 -14.72 -14.33
CA PRO A 31 -1.87 -13.41 -13.71
C PRO A 31 -3.19 -12.64 -13.61
N VAL A 32 -3.37 -11.91 -12.50
CA VAL A 32 -4.60 -11.16 -12.21
C VAL A 32 -4.34 -9.66 -12.17
N ARG A 33 -5.27 -8.86 -12.68
CA ARG A 33 -5.11 -7.40 -12.69
C ARG A 33 -5.26 -6.81 -11.29
N ILE A 34 -4.33 -5.96 -10.89
CA ILE A 34 -4.40 -5.19 -9.65
C ILE A 34 -5.44 -4.08 -9.80
N THR A 35 -6.42 -4.07 -8.90
CA THR A 35 -7.52 -3.08 -8.88
C THR A 35 -7.53 -2.22 -7.62
N LYS A 36 -6.83 -2.64 -6.56
CA LYS A 36 -6.72 -1.96 -5.26
C LYS A 36 -5.48 -2.46 -4.52
N LEU A 37 -4.88 -1.58 -3.72
CA LEU A 37 -3.87 -1.94 -2.73
C LEU A 37 -4.34 -1.59 -1.31
N GLU A 38 -3.95 -2.40 -0.34
CA GLU A 38 -4.16 -2.16 1.09
C GLU A 38 -2.89 -2.53 1.85
N PHE A 39 -2.59 -1.80 2.93
CA PHE A 39 -1.63 -2.25 3.93
C PHE A 39 -2.35 -2.97 5.05
N VAL A 40 -1.75 -4.05 5.51
CA VAL A 40 -2.09 -4.69 6.78
C VAL A 40 -0.91 -4.47 7.70
N VAL A 41 -1.14 -3.77 8.81
CA VAL A 41 -0.15 -3.52 9.85
C VAL A 41 -0.50 -4.40 11.04
N SER A 42 0.36 -5.36 11.35
CA SER A 42 0.26 -6.16 12.57
C SER A 42 1.07 -5.50 13.68
N THR A 43 0.45 -5.27 14.83
CA THR A 43 1.10 -4.68 16.00
C THR A 43 1.51 -5.75 17.01
N GLU A 44 2.38 -5.40 17.95
CA GLU A 44 2.96 -6.34 18.92
C GLU A 44 1.92 -6.98 19.86
N ASP A 45 0.79 -6.29 20.07
CA ASP A 45 -0.38 -6.79 20.79
C ASP A 45 -1.21 -7.82 19.99
N GLY A 46 -0.81 -8.08 18.74
CA GLY A 46 -1.50 -8.99 17.83
C GLY A 46 -2.70 -8.38 17.11
N GLU A 47 -2.91 -7.06 17.21
CA GLU A 47 -3.95 -6.38 16.44
C GLU A 47 -3.53 -6.20 14.97
N GLU A 48 -4.53 -6.12 14.09
CA GLU A 48 -4.33 -5.78 12.67
C GLU A 48 -5.06 -4.50 12.31
N LEU A 49 -4.33 -3.52 11.79
CA LEU A 49 -4.89 -2.34 11.16
C LEU A 49 -4.84 -2.49 9.63
N ARG A 50 -6.00 -2.45 8.98
CA ARG A 50 -6.12 -2.46 7.52
C ARG A 50 -6.28 -1.04 6.98
N ILE A 51 -5.36 -0.60 6.14
CA ILE A 51 -5.32 0.75 5.57
C ILE A 51 -5.49 0.64 4.06
N PRO A 52 -6.70 0.85 3.52
CA PRO A 52 -6.89 0.91 2.08
C PRO A 52 -6.17 2.13 1.50
N LEU A 53 -5.39 1.91 0.45
CA LEU A 53 -4.75 3.00 -0.26
C LEU A 53 -5.77 3.74 -1.12
N VAL A 54 -5.73 5.07 -1.05
CA VAL A 54 -6.63 6.00 -1.76
C VAL A 54 -5.79 7.13 -2.34
N GLU A 55 -6.40 7.98 -3.17
CA GLU A 55 -5.73 9.07 -3.91
C GLU A 55 -4.70 9.86 -3.09
N ARG A 56 -5.05 10.25 -1.86
CA ARG A 56 -4.14 11.00 -0.96
C ARG A 56 -2.90 10.23 -0.48
N HIS A 57 -2.85 8.90 -0.63
CA HIS A 57 -1.76 8.04 -0.16
C HIS A 57 -0.73 7.69 -1.25
N GLY A 58 -1.03 7.97 -2.53
CA GLY A 58 -0.19 7.58 -3.65
C GLY A 58 0.11 8.74 -4.58
N ALA A 59 1.19 8.60 -5.35
CA ALA A 59 1.34 9.40 -6.55
C ALA A 59 0.36 8.84 -7.60
N TRP A 60 -0.63 9.62 -8.01
CA TRP A 60 -1.50 9.25 -9.12
C TRP A 60 -0.69 9.34 -10.41
N TRP A 61 -0.22 8.19 -10.90
CA TRP A 61 0.24 8.07 -12.28
C TRP A 61 -0.96 7.51 -13.06
N ALA A 62 -1.32 8.15 -14.18
CA ALA A 62 -2.30 7.56 -15.07
C ALA A 62 -1.79 6.18 -15.54
N PRO A 63 -2.65 5.14 -15.59
CA PRO A 63 -2.27 3.80 -16.00
C PRO A 63 -1.73 3.73 -17.43
#